data_AF-A0A1G3AEI9-F1
#
_entry.id   AF-A0A1G3AEI9-F1
#
_cell.length_a   1.000
_cell.length_b   1.000
_cell.length_c   1.000
_cell.angle_alpha   90.00
_cell.angle_beta   90.00
_cell.angle_gamma   90.00
#
_symmetry.space_group_name_H-M   'P 1'
#
loop_
_entity.id
_entity.type
_entity.pdbx_description
1 polymer ?
#
loop_
_entity_poly.entity_id
_entity_poly.type
_entity_poly.pdbx_seq_one_letter_code
_entity_poly.pdbx_strand_id
1 'polypeptide(L)'
;MLAALVALFSPAAAAAGMLNLGPEQIVQAGAGDLQVAGYSVPLLADFNNDGRKDLVVGEGGGGLAGKIRVYLNGGTATAPLFSGFNWLQSNGVTLVVPTEGCQGAFPRLMQFDADGNKDLLVGQADGTVRLFRNVGTDSEPTFDGGALLAVGPAGAKSPIDVGYRATIALTDWNNDGAGDLVLGALDGKIRLYLNEGTPIEPDFLSATILQGLAGDLVVPAGRSSPAVMDLDGDGKKDLLVGNTNGEILFYRNEGTDAAPSFAAYEQVVADGIPIDLPGSARSRPYLTDWIGDGLPDLLIGAGDGKVHLFQMVPEPAALPLLVLGVVPLLGWRGAPARWRGVPARIHPGKGTAGPGCR
;
A
#
# COMPACT_ATOMS: atom_id res chain seq x y z
N MET A 1 -16.11 -22.90 -12.49
CA MET A 1 -14.81 -23.25 -11.87
C MET A 1 -13.83 -22.16 -12.28
N LEU A 2 -13.87 -21.03 -11.57
CA LEU A 2 -13.02 -19.87 -11.83
C LEU A 2 -12.38 -19.55 -10.47
N ALA A 3 -11.08 -19.83 -10.36
CA ALA A 3 -10.30 -19.42 -9.21
C ALA A 3 -10.18 -17.89 -9.28
N ALA A 4 -10.56 -17.20 -8.21
CA ALA A 4 -10.13 -15.83 -8.00
C ALA A 4 -8.61 -15.81 -8.16
N LEU A 5 -8.11 -15.00 -9.07
CA LEU A 5 -6.69 -14.75 -9.21
C LEU A 5 -6.28 -13.92 -7.98
N VAL A 6 -6.15 -14.58 -6.83
CA VAL A 6 -5.20 -14.14 -5.82
C VAL A 6 -3.89 -14.12 -6.58
N ALA A 7 -3.34 -12.92 -6.77
CA ALA A 7 -1.99 -12.78 -7.30
C ALA A 7 -1.06 -13.49 -6.30
N LEU A 8 -0.87 -14.79 -6.50
CA LEU A 8 0.20 -15.54 -5.89
C LEU A 8 1.46 -14.95 -6.51
N PHE A 9 2.02 -13.96 -5.84
CA PHE A 9 3.39 -13.52 -6.07
C PHE A 9 4.25 -14.78 -5.97
N SER A 10 4.69 -15.28 -7.13
CA SER A 10 5.75 -16.28 -7.13
C SER A 10 7.00 -15.54 -6.68
N PRO A 11 7.68 -15.94 -5.59
CA PRO A 11 8.89 -15.28 -5.17
C PRO A 11 9.95 -15.65 -6.20
N ALA A 12 10.11 -14.81 -7.22
CA ALA A 12 11.32 -14.77 -8.01
C ALA A 12 12.40 -14.22 -7.07
N ALA A 13 12.95 -15.11 -6.24
CA ALA A 13 14.09 -14.95 -5.36
C ALA A 13 14.44 -13.47 -5.06
N ALA A 14 13.66 -12.84 -4.18
CA ALA A 14 14.16 -11.72 -3.41
C ALA A 14 15.32 -12.27 -2.57
N ALA A 15 16.54 -12.13 -3.07
CA ALA A 15 17.72 -12.47 -2.31
C ALA A 15 17.77 -11.52 -1.11
N ALA A 16 17.68 -12.10 0.10
CA ALA A 16 17.85 -11.49 1.42
C ALA A 16 18.31 -10.01 1.39
N GLY A 17 17.34 -9.10 1.40
CA GLY A 17 17.58 -7.67 1.36
C GLY A 17 16.27 -6.89 1.43
N MET A 18 16.25 -5.87 2.29
CA MET A 18 15.18 -4.88 2.40
C MET A 18 14.76 -4.33 1.02
N LEU A 19 13.49 -3.92 0.87
CA LEU A 19 12.92 -3.28 -0.33
C LEU A 19 13.95 -2.37 -1.05
N ASN A 20 14.49 -2.80 -2.19
CA ASN A 20 15.42 -2.00 -2.98
C ASN A 20 14.65 -1.02 -3.87
N LEU A 21 14.25 0.11 -3.28
CA LEU A 21 13.40 1.10 -3.94
C LEU A 21 14.25 2.12 -4.71
N GLY A 22 13.89 2.35 -5.97
CA GLY A 22 14.42 3.43 -6.79
C GLY A 22 13.93 4.81 -6.35
N PRO A 23 14.33 5.87 -7.07
CA PRO A 23 14.01 7.24 -6.68
C PRO A 23 12.51 7.53 -6.70
N GLU A 24 12.11 8.48 -5.86
CA GLU A 24 10.74 8.99 -5.82
C GLU A 24 10.27 9.53 -7.17
N GLN A 25 9.08 9.11 -7.58
CA GLN A 25 8.33 9.66 -8.69
C GLN A 25 6.96 10.14 -8.19
N ILE A 26 6.38 11.14 -8.84
CA ILE A 26 4.98 11.50 -8.61
C ILE A 26 4.15 10.91 -9.75
N VAL A 27 3.12 10.13 -9.41
CA VAL A 27 2.19 9.59 -10.39
C VAL A 27 1.54 10.75 -11.16
N GLN A 28 1.52 10.63 -12.49
CA GLN A 28 0.99 11.67 -13.38
C GLN A 28 -0.46 11.37 -13.78
N ALA A 29 -1.25 12.42 -13.98
CA ALA A 29 -2.55 12.36 -14.62
C ALA A 29 -2.70 13.51 -15.62
N GLY A 30 -2.83 13.19 -16.90
CA GLY A 30 -2.83 14.18 -17.97
C GLY A 30 -1.45 14.82 -18.13
N ALA A 31 -1.39 16.16 -18.04
CA ALA A 31 -0.17 16.93 -18.28
C ALA A 31 0.61 17.28 -16.99
N GLY A 32 0.25 16.73 -15.84
CA GLY A 32 0.95 17.02 -14.59
C GLY A 32 0.68 15.99 -13.48
N ASP A 33 1.21 16.31 -12.29
CA ASP A 33 1.08 15.48 -11.10
C ASP A 33 -0.39 15.17 -10.79
N LEU A 34 -0.68 13.90 -10.51
CA LEU A 34 -1.94 13.52 -9.93
C LEU A 34 -2.07 14.17 -8.57
N GLN A 35 -3.13 14.97 -8.42
CA GLN A 35 -3.39 15.76 -7.24
C GLN A 35 -4.87 15.65 -6.84
N VAL A 36 -5.11 15.07 -5.67
CA VAL A 36 -6.42 15.07 -5.02
C VAL A 36 -6.53 16.21 -4.00
N ALA A 37 -7.71 16.43 -3.41
CA ALA A 37 -7.93 17.55 -2.49
C ALA A 37 -7.05 17.47 -1.23
N GLY A 38 -6.67 16.26 -0.84
CA GLY A 38 -5.80 15.96 0.28
C GLY A 38 -5.93 14.49 0.66
N TYR A 39 -5.00 14.02 1.48
CA TYR A 39 -5.02 12.67 2.03
C TYR A 39 -5.29 11.57 1.01
N SER A 40 -4.50 11.52 -0.06
CA SER A 40 -4.62 10.49 -1.09
C SER A 40 -4.46 9.09 -0.47
N VAL A 41 -5.24 8.14 -0.98
CA VAL A 41 -5.16 6.71 -0.64
C VAL A 41 -5.19 5.91 -1.94
N PRO A 42 -4.03 5.47 -2.46
CA PRO A 42 -3.97 4.72 -3.72
C PRO A 42 -4.47 3.27 -3.54
N LEU A 43 -4.99 2.76 -4.65
CA LEU A 43 -5.33 1.37 -4.93
C LEU A 43 -5.13 1.17 -6.43
N LEU A 44 -4.37 0.14 -6.82
CA LEU A 44 -4.17 -0.23 -8.21
C LEU A 44 -4.91 -1.55 -8.48
N ALA A 45 -5.90 -1.54 -9.37
CA ALA A 45 -6.74 -2.71 -9.64
C ALA A 45 -7.30 -2.65 -11.06
N ASP A 46 -7.60 -3.80 -11.67
CA ASP A 46 -8.36 -3.82 -12.92
C ASP A 46 -9.83 -3.52 -12.59
N PHE A 47 -10.17 -2.22 -12.54
CA PHE A 47 -11.41 -1.75 -11.94
C PHE A 47 -12.60 -2.04 -12.84
N ASN A 48 -12.43 -1.80 -14.15
CA ASN A 48 -13.43 -2.02 -15.19
C ASN A 48 -13.27 -3.36 -15.93
N ASN A 49 -12.43 -4.28 -15.42
CA ASN A 49 -12.19 -5.61 -15.99
C ASN A 49 -11.79 -5.59 -17.48
N ASP A 50 -11.01 -4.57 -17.88
CA ASP A 50 -10.52 -4.40 -19.25
C ASP A 50 -9.11 -5.01 -19.46
N GLY A 51 -8.56 -5.62 -18.42
CA GLY A 51 -7.25 -6.25 -18.41
C GLY A 51 -6.09 -5.31 -18.11
N ARG A 52 -6.35 -4.00 -17.91
CA ARG A 52 -5.35 -3.04 -17.44
C ARG A 52 -5.65 -2.64 -16.01
N LYS A 53 -4.58 -2.42 -15.24
CA LYS A 53 -4.73 -1.88 -13.90
C LYS A 53 -5.04 -0.38 -13.95
N ASP A 54 -6.16 0.00 -13.36
CA ASP A 54 -6.62 1.35 -13.13
C ASP A 54 -6.22 1.86 -11.74
N LEU A 55 -6.08 3.18 -11.62
CA LEU A 55 -5.76 3.81 -10.36
C LEU A 55 -7.02 4.35 -9.69
N VAL A 56 -7.35 3.78 -8.54
CA VAL A 56 -8.42 4.24 -7.66
C VAL A 56 -7.79 5.02 -6.52
N VAL A 57 -8.22 6.27 -6.32
CA VAL A 57 -7.66 7.16 -5.29
C VAL A 57 -8.77 7.67 -4.38
N GLY A 58 -8.74 7.22 -3.13
CA GLY A 58 -9.50 7.84 -2.06
C GLY A 58 -8.93 9.20 -1.71
N GLU A 59 -9.78 10.17 -1.37
CA GLU A 59 -9.37 11.50 -0.94
C GLU A 59 -10.25 12.00 0.20
N GLY A 60 -9.84 13.11 0.80
CA GLY A 60 -10.65 13.93 1.70
C GLY A 60 -9.79 14.92 2.48
N GLY A 61 -10.33 15.47 3.57
CA GLY A 61 -9.52 16.20 4.53
C GLY A 61 -9.89 17.65 4.79
N GLY A 62 -9.44 18.19 5.92
CA GLY A 62 -9.63 19.61 6.25
C GLY A 62 -11.11 20.04 6.29
N GLY A 63 -12.01 19.13 6.65
CA GLY A 63 -13.46 19.36 6.60
C GLY A 63 -14.12 19.02 5.25
N LEU A 64 -13.37 18.48 4.29
CA LEU A 64 -13.93 17.91 3.07
C LEU A 64 -14.35 16.46 3.30
N ALA A 65 -15.53 16.12 2.80
CA ALA A 65 -16.05 14.75 2.78
C ALA A 65 -15.12 13.81 2.00
N GLY A 66 -15.08 12.56 2.41
CA GLY A 66 -14.30 11.54 1.70
C GLY A 66 -14.95 11.21 0.35
N LYS A 67 -14.16 11.14 -0.71
CA LYS A 67 -14.61 10.72 -2.04
C LYS A 67 -13.57 9.81 -2.69
N ILE A 68 -13.96 9.16 -3.78
CA ILE A 68 -13.09 8.23 -4.50
C ILE A 68 -13.10 8.60 -5.98
N ARG A 69 -11.90 8.80 -6.52
CA ARG A 69 -11.64 9.03 -7.95
C ARG A 69 -11.17 7.74 -8.59
N VAL A 70 -11.61 7.48 -9.82
CA VAL A 70 -11.15 6.37 -10.65
C VAL A 70 -10.49 6.95 -11.89
N TYR A 71 -9.19 6.70 -12.05
CA TYR A 71 -8.41 7.05 -13.23
C TYR A 71 -8.23 5.79 -14.05
N LEU A 72 -8.98 5.69 -15.16
CA LEU A 72 -8.86 4.55 -16.07
C LEU A 72 -7.52 4.61 -16.80
N ASN A 73 -6.86 3.45 -16.93
CA ASN A 73 -5.58 3.32 -17.60
C ASN A 73 -5.78 3.25 -19.12
N GLY A 74 -5.44 4.34 -19.81
CA GLY A 74 -5.44 4.41 -21.28
C GLY A 74 -4.15 3.91 -21.93
N GLY A 75 -3.17 3.45 -21.13
CA GLY A 75 -1.86 2.99 -21.57
C GLY A 75 -1.79 1.46 -21.70
N THR A 76 -0.65 0.90 -21.31
CA THR A 76 -0.45 -0.55 -21.22
C THR A 76 -0.26 -0.98 -19.76
N ALA A 77 -0.23 -2.29 -19.51
CA ALA A 77 0.12 -2.83 -18.19
C ALA A 77 1.54 -2.43 -17.74
N THR A 78 2.46 -2.21 -18.68
CA THR A 78 3.88 -1.86 -18.42
C THR A 78 4.17 -0.36 -18.51
N ALA A 79 3.21 0.43 -18.99
CA ALA A 79 3.32 1.87 -19.14
C ALA A 79 1.92 2.48 -18.91
N PRO A 80 1.47 2.53 -17.65
CA PRO A 80 0.15 3.06 -17.32
C PRO A 80 0.06 4.54 -17.70
N LEU A 81 -1.08 4.93 -18.29
CA LEU A 81 -1.35 6.30 -18.72
C LEU A 81 -2.71 6.76 -18.20
N PHE A 82 -2.69 7.65 -17.21
CA PHE A 82 -3.89 8.26 -16.64
C PHE A 82 -4.07 9.66 -17.23
N SER A 83 -5.30 10.02 -17.62
CA SER A 83 -5.59 11.32 -18.24
C SER A 83 -6.57 12.16 -17.41
N GLY A 84 -7.72 11.59 -17.08
CA GLY A 84 -8.74 12.17 -16.21
C GLY A 84 -9.30 11.15 -15.24
N PHE A 85 -10.26 11.58 -14.41
CA PHE A 85 -10.93 10.69 -13.47
C PHE A 85 -12.44 10.78 -13.58
N ASN A 86 -13.09 9.70 -13.16
CA ASN A 86 -14.51 9.66 -12.84
C ASN A 86 -14.68 9.59 -11.33
N TRP A 87 -15.75 10.21 -10.84
CA TRP A 87 -16.19 9.96 -9.47
C TRP A 87 -16.80 8.57 -9.39
N LEU A 88 -16.40 7.79 -8.39
CA LEU A 88 -17.07 6.53 -8.09
C LEU A 88 -18.51 6.81 -7.63
N GLN A 89 -19.48 6.03 -8.12
CA GLN A 89 -20.91 6.27 -7.89
C GLN A 89 -21.51 5.26 -6.87
N SER A 90 -22.43 5.75 -6.05
CA SER A 90 -23.28 4.97 -5.14
C SER A 90 -24.73 5.44 -5.31
N ASN A 91 -25.68 4.52 -5.56
CA ASN A 91 -27.10 4.82 -5.80
C ASN A 91 -27.34 5.94 -6.85
N GLY A 92 -26.53 5.96 -7.93
CA GLY A 92 -26.66 6.94 -9.02
C GLY A 92 -26.17 8.36 -8.69
N VAL A 93 -25.50 8.56 -7.54
CA VAL A 93 -24.83 9.82 -7.19
C VAL A 93 -23.37 9.55 -6.83
N THR A 94 -22.55 10.61 -6.76
CA THR A 94 -21.16 10.47 -6.31
C THR A 94 -21.10 9.84 -4.93
N LEU A 95 -20.31 8.79 -4.76
CA LEU A 95 -20.07 8.18 -3.47
C LEU A 95 -19.36 9.20 -2.57
N VAL A 96 -20.00 9.49 -1.44
CA VAL A 96 -19.47 10.38 -0.41
C VAL A 96 -19.45 9.65 0.91
N VAL A 97 -18.27 9.58 1.52
CA VAL A 97 -18.08 9.15 2.90
C VAL A 97 -18.31 10.36 3.81
N PRO A 98 -19.09 10.23 4.90
CA PRO A 98 -19.37 11.33 5.81
C PRO A 98 -18.13 12.11 6.24
N THR A 99 -18.29 13.42 6.41
CA THR A 99 -17.20 14.29 6.86
C THR A 99 -16.99 14.11 8.36
N GLU A 100 -16.00 13.31 8.73
CA GLU A 100 -15.58 13.18 10.13
C GLU A 100 -14.07 13.29 10.25
N GLY A 101 -13.59 14.15 11.14
CA GLY A 101 -12.17 14.29 11.45
C GLY A 101 -11.26 14.65 10.26
N CYS A 102 -10.03 14.15 10.32
CA CYS A 102 -8.92 14.49 9.40
C CYS A 102 -8.44 13.26 8.63
N GLN A 103 -9.31 12.71 7.79
CA GLN A 103 -9.01 11.57 6.93
C GLN A 103 -9.90 11.52 5.69
N GLY A 104 -9.40 10.89 4.62
CA GLY A 104 -10.15 10.62 3.39
C GLY A 104 -10.83 9.24 3.39
N ALA A 105 -11.42 8.86 2.27
CA ALA A 105 -11.94 7.50 2.05
C ALA A 105 -10.78 6.51 1.85
N PHE A 106 -10.82 5.32 2.47
CA PHE A 106 -9.81 4.27 2.31
C PHE A 106 -10.35 3.10 1.48
N PRO A 107 -10.34 3.20 0.14
CA PRO A 107 -10.93 2.18 -0.72
C PRO A 107 -10.06 0.93 -0.85
N ARG A 108 -10.71 -0.25 -0.79
CA ARG A 108 -10.18 -1.54 -1.21
C ARG A 108 -11.25 -2.31 -1.97
N LEU A 109 -10.85 -3.09 -2.97
CA LEU A 109 -11.76 -3.94 -3.73
C LEU A 109 -11.59 -5.39 -3.31
N MET A 110 -12.70 -6.12 -3.19
CA MET A 110 -12.72 -7.56 -2.98
C MET A 110 -14.04 -8.15 -3.49
N GLN A 111 -14.09 -9.45 -3.73
CA GLN A 111 -15.38 -10.12 -3.88
C GLN A 111 -15.98 -10.35 -2.50
N PHE A 112 -17.25 -9.99 -2.32
CA PHE A 112 -17.93 -10.15 -1.03
C PHE A 112 -19.24 -10.96 -1.17
N ASP A 113 -19.71 -11.24 -2.39
CA ASP A 113 -20.74 -12.24 -2.67
C ASP A 113 -20.40 -13.07 -3.92
N ALA A 114 -21.29 -14.01 -4.24
CA ALA A 114 -21.14 -14.95 -5.34
C ALA A 114 -21.56 -14.39 -6.72
N ASP A 115 -21.78 -13.07 -6.86
CA ASP A 115 -22.19 -12.48 -8.13
C ASP A 115 -21.04 -12.30 -9.14
N GLY A 116 -19.79 -12.43 -8.66
CA GLY A 116 -18.57 -12.35 -9.46
C GLY A 116 -18.06 -10.93 -9.71
N ASN A 117 -18.75 -9.90 -9.23
CA ASN A 117 -18.32 -8.51 -9.28
C ASN A 117 -17.44 -8.17 -8.08
N LYS A 118 -16.54 -7.20 -8.25
CA LYS A 118 -15.73 -6.63 -7.19
C LYS A 118 -16.56 -5.63 -6.39
N ASP A 119 -16.72 -5.89 -5.10
CA ASP A 119 -17.30 -4.99 -4.11
C ASP A 119 -16.26 -4.03 -3.54
N LEU A 120 -16.73 -2.94 -2.95
CA LEU A 120 -15.89 -1.88 -2.41
C LEU A 120 -15.99 -1.83 -0.88
N LEU A 121 -14.85 -2.02 -0.22
CA LEU A 121 -14.67 -1.65 1.18
C LEU A 121 -14.12 -0.25 1.29
N VAL A 122 -14.64 0.52 2.24
CA VAL A 122 -14.14 1.85 2.55
C VAL A 122 -13.91 1.98 4.06
N GLY A 123 -12.65 2.17 4.44
CA GLY A 123 -12.29 2.55 5.80
C GLY A 123 -12.64 4.01 6.05
N GLN A 124 -13.27 4.28 7.18
CA GLN A 124 -13.83 5.59 7.52
C GLN A 124 -13.06 6.25 8.68
N ALA A 125 -13.20 7.57 8.75
CA ALA A 125 -12.49 8.39 9.74
C ALA A 125 -12.96 8.15 11.18
N ASP A 126 -14.20 7.72 11.34
CA ASP A 126 -14.84 7.33 12.60
C ASP A 126 -14.40 5.95 13.10
N GLY A 127 -13.48 5.28 12.40
CA GLY A 127 -13.00 3.96 12.80
C GLY A 127 -13.81 2.79 12.27
N THR A 128 -14.92 3.04 11.56
CA THR A 128 -15.72 1.97 10.98
C THR A 128 -15.27 1.60 9.56
N VAL A 129 -15.68 0.42 9.11
CA VAL A 129 -15.52 -0.03 7.71
C VAL A 129 -16.88 -0.17 7.07
N ARG A 130 -17.06 0.36 5.87
CA ARG A 130 -18.31 0.25 5.11
C ARG A 130 -18.10 -0.60 3.86
N LEU A 131 -18.99 -1.57 3.66
CA LEU A 131 -19.08 -2.37 2.44
C LEU A 131 -20.12 -1.75 1.52
N PHE A 132 -19.75 -1.54 0.28
CA PHE A 132 -20.62 -1.12 -0.81
C PHE A 132 -20.66 -2.24 -1.84
N ARG A 133 -21.86 -2.78 -2.10
CA ARG A 133 -22.04 -3.87 -3.06
C ARG A 133 -22.02 -3.33 -4.48
N ASN A 134 -21.30 -3.96 -5.39
CA ASN A 134 -21.38 -3.62 -6.81
C ASN A 134 -22.67 -4.21 -7.41
N VAL A 135 -23.70 -3.38 -7.53
CA VAL A 135 -24.99 -3.75 -8.12
C VAL A 135 -25.02 -3.57 -9.63
N GLY A 136 -23.91 -3.14 -10.23
CA GLY A 136 -23.70 -3.05 -11.67
C GLY A 136 -22.99 -4.28 -12.23
N THR A 137 -21.92 -4.04 -12.98
CA THR A 137 -21.01 -5.10 -13.42
C THR A 137 -19.58 -4.68 -13.16
N ASP A 138 -18.66 -5.62 -13.25
CA ASP A 138 -17.23 -5.32 -13.24
C ASP A 138 -16.76 -4.45 -14.41
N SER A 139 -17.51 -4.39 -15.53
CA SER A 139 -17.18 -3.51 -16.67
C SER A 139 -17.70 -2.09 -16.50
N GLU A 140 -18.79 -1.92 -15.77
CA GLU A 140 -19.40 -0.63 -15.46
C GLU A 140 -19.83 -0.61 -13.98
N PRO A 141 -18.86 -0.50 -13.03
CA PRO A 141 -19.16 -0.65 -11.62
C PRO A 141 -20.08 0.46 -11.10
N THR A 142 -21.17 0.06 -10.43
CA THR A 142 -22.06 0.97 -9.72
C THR A 142 -22.40 0.38 -8.37
N PHE A 143 -22.23 1.15 -7.31
CA PHE A 143 -22.37 0.62 -5.97
C PHE A 143 -23.72 0.94 -5.33
N ASP A 144 -24.16 0.11 -4.38
CA ASP A 144 -25.34 0.37 -3.55
C ASP A 144 -25.10 1.48 -2.52
N GLY A 145 -26.03 1.67 -1.58
CA GLY A 145 -25.93 2.69 -0.53
C GLY A 145 -24.91 2.39 0.58
N GLY A 146 -24.31 1.20 0.57
CA GLY A 146 -23.34 0.71 1.54
C GLY A 146 -23.90 0.42 2.94
N ALA A 147 -23.35 -0.60 3.59
CA ALA A 147 -23.66 -1.00 4.96
C ALA A 147 -22.37 -1.09 5.79
N LEU A 148 -22.46 -0.85 7.10
CA LEU A 148 -21.33 -1.08 7.99
C LEU A 148 -20.95 -2.56 7.97
N LEU A 149 -19.68 -2.85 7.70
CA LEU A 149 -19.14 -4.18 7.73
C LEU A 149 -19.14 -4.66 9.19
N ALA A 150 -19.61 -5.87 9.41
CA ALA A 150 -19.88 -6.37 10.76
C ALA A 150 -18.95 -7.52 11.15
N VAL A 151 -18.66 -7.61 12.45
CA VAL A 151 -17.85 -8.63 13.11
C VAL A 151 -18.64 -9.25 14.27
N GLY A 152 -18.39 -10.52 14.57
CA GLY A 152 -18.97 -11.22 15.71
C GLY A 152 -19.73 -12.48 15.32
N PRO A 153 -20.19 -13.26 16.30
CA PRO A 153 -20.90 -14.51 16.03
C PRO A 153 -22.25 -14.25 15.36
N ALA A 154 -22.74 -15.26 14.63
CA ALA A 154 -24.04 -15.22 13.99
C ALA A 154 -25.15 -14.81 14.98
N GLY A 155 -25.98 -13.85 14.58
CA GLY A 155 -27.07 -13.31 15.40
C GLY A 155 -26.65 -12.24 16.42
N ALA A 156 -25.35 -11.96 16.59
CA ALA A 156 -24.84 -10.93 17.49
C ALA A 156 -23.71 -10.10 16.86
N LYS A 157 -23.72 -9.97 15.52
CA LYS A 157 -22.76 -9.13 14.81
C LYS A 157 -22.95 -7.66 15.16
N SER A 158 -21.83 -6.96 15.31
CA SER A 158 -21.77 -5.50 15.47
C SER A 158 -20.88 -4.90 14.39
N PRO A 159 -21.02 -3.61 14.05
CA PRO A 159 -20.07 -2.94 13.16
C PRO A 159 -18.62 -3.14 13.61
N ILE A 160 -17.73 -3.36 12.66
CA ILE A 160 -16.29 -3.21 12.87
C ILE A 160 -16.04 -1.75 13.24
N ASP A 161 -15.37 -1.55 14.36
CA ASP A 161 -14.97 -0.24 14.87
C ASP A 161 -13.58 -0.33 15.52
N VAL A 162 -12.60 0.35 14.92
CA VAL A 162 -11.23 0.45 15.43
C VAL A 162 -10.99 1.75 16.23
N GLY A 163 -12.06 2.46 16.59
CA GLY A 163 -12.08 3.71 17.34
C GLY A 163 -12.05 4.92 16.43
N TYR A 164 -10.93 5.16 15.76
CA TYR A 164 -10.82 6.22 14.76
C TYR A 164 -9.87 5.78 13.66
N ARG A 165 -10.19 6.21 12.45
CA ARG A 165 -9.33 6.09 11.28
C ARG A 165 -9.05 4.68 10.80
N ALA A 166 -10.08 3.95 10.41
CA ALA A 166 -9.93 2.65 9.78
C ALA A 166 -9.14 2.78 8.46
N THR A 167 -7.96 2.17 8.43
CA THR A 167 -7.17 1.97 7.22
C THR A 167 -7.18 0.48 6.91
N ILE A 168 -7.32 0.10 5.64
CA ILE A 168 -7.58 -1.29 5.26
C ILE A 168 -6.40 -1.82 4.44
N ALA A 169 -5.86 -2.97 4.85
CA ALA A 169 -5.15 -3.89 3.98
C ALA A 169 -5.96 -5.18 3.84
N LEU A 170 -5.94 -5.76 2.64
CA LEU A 170 -6.51 -7.05 2.33
C LEU A 170 -5.37 -8.01 2.02
N THR A 171 -5.36 -9.17 2.67
CA THR A 171 -4.37 -10.22 2.47
C THR A 171 -4.96 -11.55 2.85
N ASP A 172 -4.57 -12.64 2.21
CA ASP A 172 -4.77 -13.98 2.74
C ASP A 172 -3.68 -14.20 3.82
N TRP A 173 -4.03 -13.96 5.08
CA TRP A 173 -3.08 -13.97 6.19
C TRP A 173 -2.72 -15.39 6.59
N ASN A 174 -3.72 -16.26 6.68
CA ASN A 174 -3.57 -17.64 7.13
C ASN A 174 -3.30 -18.64 5.98
N ASN A 175 -3.26 -18.16 4.73
CA ASN A 175 -3.02 -18.93 3.51
C ASN A 175 -4.11 -19.96 3.21
N ASP A 176 -5.37 -19.65 3.52
CA ASP A 176 -6.54 -20.51 3.26
C ASP A 176 -7.28 -20.16 1.95
N GLY A 177 -6.82 -19.12 1.24
CA GLY A 177 -7.39 -18.61 0.00
C GLY A 177 -8.53 -17.62 0.19
N ALA A 178 -8.95 -17.33 1.42
CA ALA A 178 -9.95 -16.32 1.76
C ALA A 178 -9.25 -15.01 2.18
N GLY A 179 -9.77 -13.87 1.69
CA GLY A 179 -9.19 -12.57 2.03
C GLY A 179 -9.51 -12.14 3.46
N ASP A 180 -8.48 -11.86 4.25
CA ASP A 180 -8.55 -11.33 5.61
C ASP A 180 -8.41 -9.80 5.64
N LEU A 181 -8.85 -9.17 6.74
CA LEU A 181 -8.67 -7.73 6.97
C LEU A 181 -7.52 -7.48 7.95
N VAL A 182 -6.61 -6.61 7.55
CA VAL A 182 -5.60 -6.03 8.45
C VAL A 182 -5.88 -4.54 8.55
N LEU A 183 -6.40 -4.12 9.71
CA LEU A 183 -6.89 -2.77 9.93
C LEU A 183 -5.93 -1.97 10.80
N GLY A 184 -5.50 -0.81 10.29
CA GLY A 184 -4.84 0.21 11.09
C GLY A 184 -5.83 1.23 11.65
N ALA A 185 -5.36 2.04 12.60
CA ALA A 185 -6.17 2.97 13.36
C ALA A 185 -5.35 4.16 13.91
N LEU A 186 -6.04 5.17 14.41
CA LEU A 186 -5.42 6.35 15.02
C LEU A 186 -4.54 6.01 16.22
N ASP A 187 -4.93 5.02 17.02
CA ASP A 187 -4.18 4.58 18.20
C ASP A 187 -2.82 3.91 17.86
N GLY A 188 -2.52 3.75 16.57
CA GLY A 188 -1.28 3.14 16.09
C GLY A 188 -1.28 1.62 16.16
N LYS A 189 -2.33 0.99 16.70
CA LYS A 189 -2.45 -0.47 16.75
C LYS A 189 -2.86 -0.99 15.38
N ILE A 190 -2.56 -2.26 15.14
CA ILE A 190 -2.99 -2.98 13.94
C ILE A 190 -3.82 -4.18 14.40
N ARG A 191 -4.99 -4.37 13.81
CA ARG A 191 -5.96 -5.40 14.16
C ARG A 191 -6.16 -6.34 12.96
N LEU A 192 -6.00 -7.62 13.19
CA LEU A 192 -6.26 -8.68 12.23
C LEU A 192 -7.67 -9.25 12.46
N TYR A 193 -8.46 -9.33 11.39
CA TYR A 193 -9.74 -10.01 11.35
C TYR A 193 -9.63 -11.12 10.31
N LEU A 194 -9.57 -12.36 10.79
CA LEU A 194 -9.58 -13.53 9.92
C LEU A 194 -10.97 -13.74 9.34
N ASN A 195 -11.02 -14.05 8.05
CA ASN A 195 -12.21 -14.48 7.36
C ASN A 195 -12.39 -15.99 7.60
N GLU A 196 -13.33 -16.33 8.47
CA GLU A 196 -13.72 -17.72 8.76
C GLU A 196 -14.82 -18.24 7.81
N GLY A 197 -15.24 -17.42 6.86
CA GLY A 197 -16.23 -17.73 5.84
C GLY A 197 -15.58 -18.33 4.58
N THR A 198 -15.95 -17.79 3.43
CA THR A 198 -15.36 -18.19 2.14
C THR A 198 -14.73 -16.98 1.44
N PRO A 199 -13.94 -17.18 0.37
CA PRO A 199 -13.37 -16.07 -0.41
C PRO A 199 -14.41 -15.15 -1.04
N ILE A 200 -15.65 -15.62 -1.22
CA ILE A 200 -16.77 -14.89 -1.84
C ILE A 200 -17.92 -14.64 -0.86
N GLU A 201 -17.87 -15.14 0.36
CA GLU A 201 -18.84 -14.84 1.41
C GLU A 201 -18.08 -14.71 2.73
N PRO A 202 -17.41 -13.56 2.96
CA PRO A 202 -16.56 -13.40 4.13
C PRO A 202 -17.34 -13.39 5.45
N ASP A 203 -16.79 -14.03 6.48
CA ASP A 203 -17.32 -14.02 7.84
C ASP A 203 -16.24 -13.70 8.87
N PHE A 204 -16.31 -12.50 9.46
CA PHE A 204 -15.34 -12.05 10.47
C PHE A 204 -15.90 -12.29 11.88
N LEU A 205 -15.30 -13.21 12.63
CA LEU A 205 -15.77 -13.56 13.97
C LEU A 205 -15.20 -12.65 15.06
N SER A 206 -13.91 -12.35 15.00
CA SER A 206 -13.21 -11.58 16.04
C SER A 206 -11.99 -10.84 15.49
N ALA A 207 -11.41 -9.99 16.34
CA ALA A 207 -10.21 -9.22 16.02
C ALA A 207 -9.09 -9.58 16.99
N THR A 208 -7.87 -9.70 16.48
CA THR A 208 -6.65 -9.81 17.28
C THR A 208 -5.77 -8.59 17.06
N ILE A 209 -5.23 -7.99 18.12
CA ILE A 209 -4.22 -6.93 17.99
C ILE A 209 -2.89 -7.63 17.68
N LEU A 210 -2.23 -7.22 16.58
CA LEU A 210 -0.92 -7.77 16.22
C LEU A 210 0.10 -7.47 17.32
N GLN A 211 0.99 -8.43 17.60
CA GLN A 211 1.94 -8.36 18.71
C GLN A 211 3.35 -8.07 18.18
N GLY A 212 4.08 -7.20 18.88
CA GLY A 212 5.53 -7.09 18.80
C GLY A 212 6.21 -7.87 19.93
N LEU A 213 7.54 -7.75 20.00
CA LEU A 213 8.38 -8.45 21.00
C LEU A 213 7.98 -8.20 22.48
N ALA A 214 7.30 -7.09 22.78
CA ALA A 214 6.97 -6.66 24.13
C ALA A 214 5.46 -6.50 24.41
N GLY A 215 4.60 -7.09 23.58
CA GLY A 215 3.14 -6.98 23.67
C GLY A 215 2.52 -6.35 22.42
N ASP A 216 1.36 -5.71 22.55
CA ASP A 216 0.67 -5.05 21.43
C ASP A 216 1.63 -4.21 20.57
N LEU A 217 1.62 -4.46 19.26
CA LEU A 217 2.34 -3.63 18.30
C LEU A 217 1.67 -2.26 18.22
N VAL A 218 2.43 -1.22 18.55
CA VAL A 218 1.98 0.17 18.46
C VAL A 218 2.95 0.94 17.56
N VAL A 219 2.44 1.38 16.41
CA VAL A 219 3.18 2.19 15.44
C VAL A 219 3.49 3.56 16.03
N PRO A 220 4.75 4.04 15.98
CA PRO A 220 5.12 5.34 16.53
C PRO A 220 4.39 6.46 15.79
N ALA A 221 4.10 7.55 16.51
CA ALA A 221 3.30 8.68 16.04
C ALA A 221 1.83 8.35 15.66
N GLY A 222 1.36 7.11 15.87
CA GLY A 222 -0.02 6.70 15.61
C GLY A 222 -0.40 6.70 14.12
N ARG A 223 -1.70 6.55 13.85
CA ARG A 223 -2.27 6.42 12.48
C ARG A 223 -1.62 5.32 11.65
N SER A 224 -1.66 4.09 12.15
CA SER A 224 -1.15 2.94 11.41
C SER A 224 -1.89 2.81 10.07
N SER A 225 -1.14 2.70 8.98
CA SER A 225 -1.65 2.39 7.63
C SER A 225 -0.87 1.19 7.10
N PRO A 226 -1.34 -0.04 7.35
CA PRO A 226 -0.58 -1.24 7.03
C PRO A 226 -0.67 -1.57 5.53
N ALA A 227 0.39 -2.18 5.03
CA ALA A 227 0.45 -3.06 3.88
C ALA A 227 1.16 -4.34 4.34
N VAL A 228 0.77 -5.49 3.77
CA VAL A 228 1.19 -6.81 4.24
C VAL A 228 1.74 -7.60 3.07
N MET A 229 2.92 -8.18 3.23
CA MET A 229 3.57 -9.07 2.26
C MET A 229 4.73 -9.80 2.94
N ASP A 230 5.19 -10.92 2.39
CA ASP A 230 6.51 -11.46 2.72
C ASP A 230 7.57 -10.57 2.05
N LEU A 231 8.21 -9.69 2.83
CA LEU A 231 9.06 -8.63 2.32
C LEU A 231 10.53 -9.04 2.31
N ASP A 232 10.93 -9.98 3.16
CA ASP A 232 12.31 -10.49 3.22
C ASP A 232 12.50 -11.88 2.60
N GLY A 233 11.41 -12.50 2.13
CA GLY A 233 11.41 -13.77 1.41
C GLY A 233 11.53 -15.00 2.33
N ASP A 234 11.26 -14.84 3.63
CA ASP A 234 11.34 -15.92 4.62
C ASP A 234 10.07 -16.78 4.72
N GLY A 235 9.03 -16.42 3.96
CA GLY A 235 7.75 -17.13 3.89
C GLY A 235 6.71 -16.69 4.92
N LYS A 236 6.98 -15.65 5.71
CA LYS A 236 6.03 -15.10 6.70
C LYS A 236 5.52 -13.74 6.25
N LYS A 237 4.32 -13.37 6.69
CA LYS A 237 3.78 -12.03 6.43
C LYS A 237 4.49 -10.99 7.32
N ASP A 238 5.17 -10.05 6.68
CA ASP A 238 5.71 -8.84 7.27
C ASP A 238 4.74 -7.66 7.13
N LEU A 239 5.06 -6.55 7.80
CA LEU A 239 4.31 -5.30 7.68
C LEU A 239 5.17 -4.17 7.13
N LEU A 240 4.59 -3.45 6.18
CA LEU A 240 5.03 -2.12 5.79
C LEU A 240 3.97 -1.12 6.27
N VAL A 241 4.33 -0.18 7.15
CA VAL A 241 3.34 0.64 7.84
C VAL A 241 3.65 2.12 7.71
N GLY A 242 2.69 2.87 7.18
CA GLY A 242 2.70 4.32 7.20
C GLY A 242 2.20 4.87 8.54
N ASN A 243 2.62 6.09 8.89
CA ASN A 243 2.26 6.75 10.15
C ASN A 243 1.96 8.25 9.98
N THR A 244 1.64 8.91 11.09
CA THR A 244 1.36 10.37 11.10
C THR A 244 2.49 11.22 10.55
N ASN A 245 3.75 10.86 10.78
CA ASN A 245 4.90 11.67 10.40
C ASN A 245 5.20 11.64 8.90
N GLY A 246 4.61 10.69 8.16
CA GLY A 246 4.96 10.44 6.75
C GLY A 246 6.00 9.34 6.57
N GLU A 247 6.43 8.70 7.66
CA GLU A 247 7.42 7.62 7.64
C GLU A 247 6.82 6.35 7.05
N ILE A 248 7.66 5.54 6.41
CA ILE A 248 7.37 4.16 6.06
C ILE A 248 8.24 3.24 6.90
N LEU A 249 7.58 2.40 7.70
CA LEU A 249 8.22 1.54 8.69
C LEU A 249 8.07 0.08 8.29
N PHE A 250 9.18 -0.64 8.22
CA PHE A 250 9.20 -2.09 8.01
C PHE A 250 9.24 -2.81 9.36
N TYR A 251 8.33 -3.76 9.56
CA TYR A 251 8.31 -4.65 10.71
C TYR A 251 8.40 -6.10 10.23
N ARG A 252 9.55 -6.73 10.48
CA ARG A 252 9.75 -8.15 10.22
C ARG A 252 8.97 -9.01 11.22
N ASN A 253 8.29 -10.05 10.74
CA ASN A 253 7.68 -11.06 11.60
C ASN A 253 8.70 -12.12 12.04
N GLU A 254 9.15 -12.07 13.29
CA GLU A 254 10.06 -13.07 13.86
C GLU A 254 9.34 -14.32 14.39
N GLY A 255 8.01 -14.27 14.45
CA GLY A 255 7.15 -15.38 14.85
C GLY A 255 6.71 -16.25 13.67
N THR A 256 5.41 -16.52 13.60
CA THR A 256 4.75 -17.18 12.47
C THR A 256 3.50 -16.38 12.07
N ASP A 257 2.88 -16.69 10.93
CA ASP A 257 1.60 -16.05 10.56
C ASP A 257 0.50 -16.34 11.61
N ALA A 258 0.47 -17.55 12.18
CA ALA A 258 -0.50 -17.93 13.21
C ALA A 258 -0.23 -17.32 14.60
N ALA A 259 1.02 -16.97 14.89
CA ALA A 259 1.44 -16.34 16.15
C ALA A 259 2.48 -15.25 15.84
N PRO A 260 2.05 -14.12 15.26
CA PRO A 260 2.96 -13.10 14.79
C PRO A 260 3.65 -12.41 15.97
N SER A 261 4.94 -12.13 15.79
CA SER A 261 5.76 -11.40 16.76
C SER A 261 6.71 -10.49 15.98
N PHE A 262 6.30 -9.22 15.84
CA PHE A 262 7.04 -8.25 15.05
C PHE A 262 8.26 -7.69 15.79
N ALA A 263 9.39 -7.62 15.08
CA ALA A 263 10.62 -6.99 15.55
C ALA A 263 10.47 -5.47 15.76
N ALA A 264 11.52 -4.82 16.25
CA ALA A 264 11.63 -3.37 16.15
C ALA A 264 11.62 -2.94 14.67
N TYR A 265 11.03 -1.78 14.38
CA TYR A 265 10.95 -1.32 13.01
C TYR A 265 12.29 -0.84 12.47
N GLU A 266 12.41 -0.94 11.15
CA GLU A 266 13.42 -0.26 10.35
C GLU A 266 12.74 0.80 9.47
N GLN A 267 13.38 1.95 9.27
CA GLN A 267 12.88 2.94 8.31
C GLN A 267 13.18 2.45 6.90
N VAL A 268 12.17 2.44 6.05
CA VAL A 268 12.36 2.09 4.64
C VAL A 268 13.05 3.23 3.92
N VAL A 269 13.99 2.88 3.05
CA VAL A 269 14.83 3.82 2.31
C VAL A 269 14.64 3.67 0.81
N ALA A 270 14.79 4.77 0.09
CA ALA A 270 14.96 4.81 -1.36
C ALA A 270 16.29 5.52 -1.66
N ASP A 271 17.15 4.91 -2.48
CA ASP A 271 18.51 5.42 -2.75
C ASP A 271 19.33 5.77 -1.49
N GLY A 272 19.13 5.00 -0.40
CA GLY A 272 19.80 5.21 0.89
C GLY A 272 19.26 6.39 1.72
N ILE A 273 18.15 6.99 1.30
CA ILE A 273 17.46 8.08 2.02
C ILE A 273 16.17 7.54 2.62
N PRO A 274 15.90 7.74 3.92
CA PRO A 274 14.63 7.37 4.53
C PRO A 274 13.44 8.01 3.82
N ILE A 275 12.39 7.22 3.62
CA ILE A 275 11.11 7.71 3.10
C ILE A 275 10.30 8.24 4.29
N ASP A 276 10.37 9.55 4.52
CA ASP A 276 9.76 10.23 5.68
C ASP A 276 8.77 11.35 5.33
N LEU A 277 8.59 11.66 4.03
CA LEU A 277 7.61 12.62 3.50
C LEU A 277 7.35 13.87 4.38
N PRO A 278 8.39 14.61 4.81
CA PRO A 278 8.31 15.56 5.93
C PRO A 278 7.48 16.82 5.62
N GLY A 279 7.09 17.03 4.37
CA GLY A 279 6.17 18.09 3.92
C GLY A 279 4.76 17.61 3.60
N SER A 280 4.53 16.29 3.59
CA SER A 280 3.28 15.64 3.17
C SER A 280 2.89 14.50 4.13
N ALA A 281 3.08 14.76 5.42
CA ALA A 281 2.82 13.85 6.54
C ALA A 281 1.52 13.04 6.41
N ARG A 282 1.49 11.83 7.01
CA ARG A 282 0.43 10.79 6.91
C ARG A 282 0.57 9.95 5.64
N SER A 283 1.52 9.03 5.70
CA SER A 283 1.81 8.05 4.64
C SER A 283 0.82 6.88 4.67
N ARG A 284 0.41 6.42 3.49
CA ARG A 284 -0.43 5.23 3.28
C ARG A 284 0.20 4.34 2.21
N PRO A 285 1.06 3.38 2.60
CA PRO A 285 1.68 2.47 1.65
C PRO A 285 0.63 1.59 0.98
N TYR A 286 0.88 1.28 -0.28
CA TYR A 286 0.18 0.27 -1.06
C TYR A 286 1.20 -0.43 -1.96
N LEU A 287 1.41 -1.71 -1.73
CA LEU A 287 2.33 -2.55 -2.52
C LEU A 287 1.59 -3.08 -3.75
N THR A 288 2.22 -2.96 -4.91
CA THR A 288 1.62 -3.37 -6.18
C THR A 288 2.67 -3.54 -7.26
N ASP A 289 2.39 -4.35 -8.26
CA ASP A 289 3.22 -4.42 -9.47
C ASP A 289 2.76 -3.32 -10.44
N TRP A 290 3.46 -2.18 -10.43
CA TRP A 290 3.05 -0.97 -11.16
C TRP A 290 3.25 -1.11 -12.67
N ILE A 291 4.29 -1.85 -13.08
CA ILE A 291 4.66 -2.03 -14.50
C ILE A 291 4.59 -3.48 -14.98
N GLY A 292 4.00 -4.40 -14.23
CA GLY A 292 3.84 -5.79 -14.64
C GLY A 292 5.16 -6.56 -14.73
N ASP A 293 6.19 -6.17 -13.98
CA ASP A 293 7.51 -6.83 -14.00
C ASP A 293 7.66 -7.93 -12.93
N GLY A 294 6.61 -8.14 -12.13
CA GLY A 294 6.57 -9.14 -11.07
C GLY A 294 7.22 -8.70 -9.76
N LEU A 295 7.71 -7.46 -9.67
CA LEU A 295 8.25 -6.90 -8.44
C LEU A 295 7.20 -6.01 -7.74
N PRO A 296 7.13 -6.04 -6.39
CA PRO A 296 6.19 -5.22 -5.64
C PRO A 296 6.71 -3.78 -5.47
N ASP A 297 6.31 -2.90 -6.38
CA ASP A 297 6.50 -1.45 -6.26
C ASP A 297 5.69 -0.86 -5.10
N LEU A 298 6.12 0.30 -4.62
CA LEU A 298 5.49 1.00 -3.52
C LEU A 298 4.81 2.29 -4.00
N LEU A 299 3.48 2.33 -3.88
CA LEU A 299 2.70 3.57 -3.92
C LEU A 299 2.51 4.10 -2.50
N ILE A 300 2.63 5.42 -2.33
CA ILE A 300 2.36 6.09 -1.06
C ILE A 300 1.37 7.22 -1.29
N GLY A 301 0.20 7.09 -0.67
CA GLY A 301 -0.70 8.22 -0.50
C GLY A 301 -0.26 9.10 0.66
N ALA A 302 -0.35 10.42 0.52
CA ALA A 302 0.25 11.37 1.43
C ALA A 302 -0.69 12.54 1.79
N GLY A 303 -0.28 13.35 2.77
CA GLY A 303 -1.03 14.50 3.27
C GLY A 303 -1.28 15.58 2.22
N ASP A 304 -0.33 15.76 1.32
CA ASP A 304 -0.37 16.75 0.24
C ASP A 304 -1.37 16.41 -0.85
N GLY A 305 -1.93 15.19 -0.88
CA GLY A 305 -2.87 14.74 -1.91
C GLY A 305 -2.21 14.20 -3.18
N LYS A 306 -0.89 14.03 -3.21
CA LYS A 306 -0.17 13.37 -4.30
C LYS A 306 -0.12 11.87 -4.10
N VAL A 307 0.14 11.12 -5.18
CA VAL A 307 0.52 9.70 -5.07
C VAL A 307 1.99 9.59 -5.46
N HIS A 308 2.81 9.20 -4.49
CA HIS A 308 4.24 8.98 -4.67
C HIS A 308 4.46 7.53 -5.10
N LEU A 309 5.35 7.30 -6.05
CA LEU A 309 5.71 5.99 -6.57
C LEU A 309 7.21 5.77 -6.35
N PHE A 310 7.53 4.61 -5.82
CA PHE A 310 8.87 4.09 -5.69
C PHE A 310 8.89 2.71 -6.34
N GLN A 311 9.52 2.62 -7.51
CA GLN A 311 9.62 1.35 -8.21
C GLN A 311 10.70 0.48 -7.58
N MET A 312 10.43 -0.80 -7.42
CA MET A 312 11.44 -1.75 -6.97
C MET A 312 12.47 -1.94 -8.08
N VAL A 313 13.74 -1.89 -7.69
CA VAL A 313 14.86 -2.16 -8.58
C VAL A 313 15.30 -3.59 -8.33
N PRO A 314 15.33 -4.46 -9.36
CA PRO A 314 15.88 -5.80 -9.18
C PRO A 314 17.34 -5.67 -8.72
N GLU A 315 17.70 -6.45 -7.69
CA GLU A 315 19.11 -6.63 -7.33
C GLU A 315 19.89 -6.97 -8.61
N PRO A 316 21.02 -6.30 -8.90
CA PRO A 316 21.81 -6.62 -10.06
C PRO A 316 22.17 -8.09 -9.98
N ALA A 317 21.60 -8.89 -10.89
CA ALA A 317 21.84 -10.33 -10.92
C ALA A 317 23.34 -10.54 -10.80
N ALA A 318 23.76 -11.24 -9.75
CA ALA A 318 25.16 -11.59 -9.57
C ALA A 318 25.59 -12.34 -10.83
N LEU A 319 26.21 -11.62 -11.77
CA LEU A 319 26.69 -12.22 -13.00
C LEU A 319 27.63 -13.32 -12.55
N PRO A 320 27.40 -14.59 -12.93
CA PRO A 320 28.36 -15.62 -12.61
C PRO A 320 29.67 -15.15 -13.23
N LEU A 321 30.67 -14.91 -12.39
CA LEU A 321 32.00 -14.55 -12.83
C LEU A 321 32.48 -15.74 -13.66
N LEU A 322 32.30 -15.67 -14.98
CA LEU A 322 32.94 -16.58 -15.90
C LEU A 322 34.43 -16.31 -15.74
N VAL A 323 35.08 -17.11 -14.90
CA VAL A 323 36.54 -17.18 -14.82
C VAL A 323 36.99 -17.70 -16.17
N LEU A 324 37.16 -16.79 -17.12
CA LEU A 324 37.93 -17.05 -18.32
C LEU A 324 39.34 -17.37 -17.82
N GLY A 325 39.71 -18.64 -17.95
CA GLY A 325 41.03 -19.14 -17.59
C GLY A 325 42.10 -18.20 -18.12
N VAL A 326 42.98 -17.78 -17.22
CA VAL A 326 44.12 -16.92 -17.52
C VAL A 326 44.97 -17.62 -18.57
N VAL A 327 44.95 -17.12 -19.81
CA VAL A 327 46.04 -17.36 -20.76
C VAL A 327 47.18 -16.43 -20.32
N PRO A 328 48.39 -16.95 -19.99
CA PRO A 328 49.47 -16.09 -19.57
C PRO A 328 49.94 -15.26 -20.77
N LEU A 329 49.58 -13.98 -20.80
CA LEU A 329 50.19 -13.02 -21.70
C LEU A 329 51.53 -12.58 -21.10
N LEU A 330 52.57 -12.89 -21.87
CA LEU A 330 53.95 -12.50 -21.66
C LEU A 330 54.06 -10.99 -21.44
N GLY A 331 54.97 -10.59 -20.55
CA GLY A 331 54.91 -9.31 -19.86
C GLY A 331 55.12 -8.06 -20.71
N TRP A 332 54.57 -6.95 -20.20
CA TRP A 332 55.09 -5.63 -20.48
C TRP A 332 54.98 -4.73 -19.24
N ARG A 333 56.11 -4.10 -18.87
CA ARG A 333 56.24 -3.19 -17.72
C ARG A 333 55.97 -1.76 -18.19
N GLY A 334 55.01 -1.08 -17.58
CA GLY A 334 54.78 0.36 -17.73
C GLY A 334 54.24 0.96 -16.42
N ALA A 335 54.90 2.00 -15.93
CA ALA A 335 54.74 2.62 -14.61
C ALA A 335 53.49 3.52 -14.46
N PRO A 336 53.02 3.83 -13.23
CA PRO A 336 51.74 4.49 -13.00
C PRO A 336 51.82 6.03 -13.08
N ALA A 337 50.84 6.65 -13.75
CA ALA A 337 50.62 8.09 -13.75
C ALA A 337 49.64 8.49 -12.64
N ARG A 338 50.08 9.42 -11.78
CA ARG A 338 49.34 10.01 -10.66
C ARG A 338 48.28 10.99 -11.17
N TRP A 339 47.03 10.86 -10.70
CA TRP A 339 46.00 11.90 -10.83
C TRP A 339 45.84 12.64 -9.49
N ARG A 340 45.98 13.97 -9.54
CA ARG A 340 45.75 14.89 -8.42
C ARG A 340 44.29 15.35 -8.43
N GLY A 341 43.65 15.30 -7.26
CA GLY A 341 42.28 15.75 -7.05
C GLY A 341 42.10 17.28 -7.06
N VAL A 342 40.85 17.70 -7.18
CA VAL A 342 40.38 19.08 -6.98
C VAL A 342 39.10 19.01 -6.12
N PRO A 343 38.89 19.93 -5.15
CA PRO A 343 37.98 19.72 -4.02
C PRO A 343 36.55 20.26 -4.22
N ALA A 344 35.65 19.71 -3.41
CA ALA A 344 34.23 20.03 -3.31
C ALA A 344 33.95 21.48 -2.85
N ARG A 345 32.89 22.08 -3.40
CA ARG A 345 32.28 23.33 -2.90
C ARG A 345 31.01 23.04 -2.11
N ILE A 346 30.94 23.71 -0.97
CA ILE A 346 29.86 23.69 0.02
C ILE A 346 28.83 24.78 -0.36
N HIS A 347 27.54 24.48 -0.20
CA HIS A 347 26.45 25.48 -0.16
C HIS A 347 25.72 25.37 1.19
N PRO A 348 25.49 26.49 1.91
CA PRO A 348 24.70 26.50 3.13
C PRO A 348 23.29 27.07 2.90
N GLY A 349 22.34 26.60 3.72
CA GLY A 349 21.17 27.38 4.13
C GLY A 349 19.81 26.78 3.78
N LYS A 350 19.23 25.98 4.69
CA LYS A 350 17.77 25.76 4.75
C LYS A 350 17.17 26.74 5.75
N GLY A 351 16.26 27.57 5.25
CA GLY A 351 15.39 28.45 6.02
C GLY A 351 14.20 27.68 6.60
N THR A 352 13.73 28.17 7.74
CA THR A 352 12.68 27.65 8.60
C THR A 352 11.27 27.80 8.01
N ALA A 353 10.42 26.78 8.17
CA ALA A 353 8.96 26.88 8.01
C ALA A 353 8.25 26.64 9.35
N GLY A 354 7.27 27.48 9.65
CA GLY A 354 6.51 27.53 10.92
C GLY A 354 5.35 26.50 11.01
N PRO A 355 4.62 26.48 12.14
CA PRO A 355 3.81 25.34 12.54
C PRO A 355 2.34 25.45 12.09
N GLY A 356 1.78 24.34 11.58
CA GLY A 356 0.35 24.17 11.36
C GLY A 356 -0.08 22.69 11.46
N CYS A 357 -1.06 22.43 12.32
CA CYS A 357 -1.78 21.15 12.57
C CYS A 357 -0.95 19.96 13.10
N ARG A 358 -0.88 19.86 14.44
CA ARG A 358 -0.44 18.66 15.17
C ARG A 358 -1.49 17.55 15.14
#